data_AF-A0A3A8IV80-F1
#
_entry.id   AF-A0A3A8IV80-F1
#
_cell.length_a   1.000
_cell.length_b   1.000
_cell.length_c   1.000
_cell.angle_alpha   90.00
_cell.angle_beta   90.00
_cell.angle_gamma   90.00
#
_symmetry.space_group_name_H-M   'P 1'
#
loop_
_entity.id
_entity.type
_entity.pdbx_description
1 polymer ?
#
loop_
_entity_poly.entity_id
_entity_poly.type
_entity_poly.pdbx_seq_one_letter_code
_entity_poly.pdbx_strand_id
1 'polypeptide(L)'
;VVVGNVWESAANPLYDAMVRTYQVSFHGLSLFEVPSSTNRILVGLEGPLRLTREALVAQARRVEQERGLPFRLSSLVAQRYRPLTRRLGRGRVLTDAGLGHEGLYDDE
;
A
#
# COMPACT_ATOMS: atom_id res chain seq x y z
N VAL A 1 -1.63 -9.70 8.25
CA VAL A 1 -1.74 -8.37 7.57
C VAL A 1 -0.35 -7.89 7.23
N VAL A 2 -0.16 -7.32 6.03
CA VAL A 2 1.12 -6.73 5.62
C VAL A 2 0.95 -5.25 5.34
N VAL A 3 1.93 -4.45 5.75
CA VAL A 3 2.00 -3.01 5.47
C VAL A 3 3.34 -2.74 4.81
N GLY A 4 3.31 -2.16 3.61
CA GLY A 4 4.51 -1.84 2.83
C GLY A 4 4.53 -0.37 2.42
N ASN A 5 5.70 0.27 2.51
CA ASN A 5 5.93 1.60 1.94
C ASN A 5 6.53 1.44 0.54
N VAL A 6 5.82 1.92 -0.47
CA VAL A 6 6.19 1.78 -1.88
C VAL A 6 6.33 3.15 -2.51
N TRP A 7 7.43 3.37 -3.23
CA TRP A 7 7.73 4.64 -3.88
C TRP A 7 7.12 4.72 -5.29
N GLU A 8 6.10 5.54 -5.49
CA GLU A 8 5.44 5.79 -6.78
C GLU A 8 6.11 6.96 -7.51
N SER A 9 7.14 6.67 -8.32
CA SER A 9 7.90 7.67 -9.06
C SER A 9 8.06 7.27 -10.53
N ALA A 10 8.15 8.25 -11.42
CA ALA A 10 8.57 8.00 -12.81
C ALA A 10 9.99 7.38 -12.87
N ALA A 11 10.83 7.66 -11.87
CA ALA A 11 12.14 7.04 -11.70
C ALA A 11 12.07 5.62 -11.11
N ASN A 12 10.89 5.14 -10.72
CA ASN A 12 10.67 3.76 -10.27
C ASN A 12 9.84 2.97 -11.30
N PRO A 13 10.49 2.35 -12.30
CA PRO A 13 9.80 1.57 -13.33
C PRO A 13 9.13 0.30 -12.76
N LEU A 14 9.47 -0.11 -11.53
CA LEU A 14 8.95 -1.32 -10.89
C LEU A 14 7.67 -1.07 -10.09
N TYR A 15 7.21 0.18 -9.96
CA TYR A 15 6.05 0.50 -9.13
C TYR A 15 4.82 -0.36 -9.45
N ASP A 16 4.41 -0.42 -10.73
CA ASP A 16 3.26 -1.22 -11.13
C ASP A 16 3.49 -2.72 -10.91
N ALA A 17 4.73 -3.21 -11.05
CA ALA A 17 5.09 -4.59 -10.81
C ALA A 17 5.00 -4.95 -9.31
N MET A 18 5.45 -4.05 -8.42
CA MET A 18 5.31 -4.20 -6.97
C MET A 18 3.85 -4.22 -6.55
N VAL A 19 3.05 -3.24 -7.02
CA VAL A 19 1.61 -3.19 -6.72
C VAL A 19 0.92 -4.46 -7.21
N ARG A 20 1.21 -4.90 -8.44
CA ARG A 20 0.65 -6.15 -8.99
C ARG A 20 1.03 -7.37 -8.15
N THR A 21 2.27 -7.44 -7.68
CA THR A 21 2.73 -8.54 -6.82
C THR A 21 1.88 -8.62 -5.55
N TYR A 22 1.65 -7.48 -4.88
CA TYR A 22 0.73 -7.42 -3.74
C TYR A 22 -0.70 -7.85 -4.10
N GLN A 23 -1.23 -7.44 -5.26
CA GLN A 23 -2.59 -7.80 -5.70
C GLN A 23 -2.77 -9.30 -6.05
N VAL A 24 -1.67 -10.01 -6.33
CA VAL A 24 -1.69 -11.46 -6.53
C VAL A 24 -1.51 -12.18 -5.19
N SER A 25 -0.67 -11.65 -4.30
CA SER A 25 -0.36 -12.30 -3.02
C SER A 25 -1.43 -12.12 -1.94
N PHE A 26 -2.27 -11.08 -2.01
CA PHE A 26 -3.28 -10.78 -0.98
C PHE A 26 -4.71 -10.77 -1.53
N HIS A 27 -5.67 -11.20 -0.71
CA HIS A 27 -7.10 -11.22 -1.05
C HIS A 27 -7.71 -9.82 -1.10
N GLY A 28 -7.21 -8.91 -0.26
CA GLY A 28 -7.58 -7.50 -0.24
C GLY A 28 -6.34 -6.63 -0.28
N LEU A 29 -6.34 -5.59 -1.12
CA LEU A 29 -5.28 -4.59 -1.16
C LEU A 29 -5.89 -3.20 -1.07
N SER A 30 -5.32 -2.37 -0.21
CA SER A 30 -5.63 -0.96 -0.11
C SER A 30 -4.37 -0.13 -0.20
N LEU A 31 -4.52 1.12 -0.64
CA LEU A 31 -3.46 2.10 -0.74
C LEU A 31 -3.83 3.32 0.08
N PHE A 32 -2.85 3.90 0.78
CA PHE A 32 -2.93 5.21 1.39
C PHE A 32 -1.88 6.12 0.77
N GLU A 33 -2.32 7.25 0.23
CA GLU A 33 -1.39 8.29 -0.25
C GLU A 33 -0.78 9.05 0.93
N VAL A 34 0.54 9.21 0.92
CA VAL A 34 1.26 10.01 1.92
C VAL A 34 1.37 11.46 1.43
N PRO A 35 0.88 12.47 2.17
CA PRO A 35 0.93 13.87 1.76
C PRO A 35 2.35 14.34 1.42
N SER A 36 2.45 15.21 0.43
CA SER A 36 3.71 15.86 0.00
C SER A 36 4.82 14.89 -0.41
N SER A 37 4.50 13.62 -0.70
CA SER A 37 5.46 12.63 -1.16
C SER A 37 4.90 11.71 -2.23
N THR A 38 5.80 11.03 -2.92
CA THR A 38 5.50 9.94 -3.84
C THR A 38 5.40 8.58 -3.13
N ASN A 39 5.50 8.54 -1.81
CA ASN A 39 5.32 7.31 -1.04
C ASN A 39 3.84 6.91 -0.96
N ARG A 40 3.62 5.60 -1.03
CA ARG A 40 2.31 4.94 -0.97
C ARG A 40 2.38 3.83 0.04
N ILE A 41 1.49 3.87 1.02
CA ILE A 41 1.37 2.77 1.99
C ILE A 41 0.39 1.75 1.43
N LEU A 42 0.89 0.58 1.08
CA LEU A 42 0.07 -0.57 0.68
C LEU A 42 -0.28 -1.40 1.91
N VAL A 43 -1.55 -1.79 2.03
CA VAL A 43 -2.04 -2.66 3.10
C VAL A 43 -2.67 -3.90 2.48
N GLY A 44 -1.99 -5.03 2.64
CA GLY A 44 -2.42 -6.36 2.17
C GLY A 44 -3.15 -7.14 3.26
N LEU A 45 -4.31 -7.68 2.92
CA LEU A 45 -5.16 -8.47 3.80
C LEU A 45 -5.17 -9.94 3.34
N GLU A 46 -4.96 -10.85 4.29
CA GLU A 46 -4.97 -12.31 4.06
C GLU A 46 -6.37 -12.87 3.84
N GLY A 47 -7.42 -12.17 4.24
CA GLY A 47 -8.81 -12.61 4.07
C GLY A 47 -9.65 -11.61 3.26
N PRO A 48 -10.86 -12.01 2.82
CA PRO A 48 -11.78 -11.18 2.03
C PRO A 48 -12.47 -10.08 2.86
N LEU A 49 -11.74 -9.46 3.79
CA LEU A 49 -12.27 -8.39 4.63
C LEU A 49 -12.48 -7.13 3.77
N ARG A 50 -13.74 -6.83 3.50
CA ARG A 50 -14.14 -5.58 2.85
C ARG A 50 -14.21 -4.48 3.90
N LEU A 51 -13.08 -3.82 4.14
CA LEU A 51 -13.05 -2.61 4.95
C LEU A 51 -13.64 -1.46 4.14
N THR A 52 -14.76 -0.91 4.59
CA THR A 52 -15.29 0.32 4.01
C THR A 52 -14.47 1.51 4.51
N ARG A 53 -14.47 2.60 3.73
CA ARG A 53 -13.79 3.84 4.12
C ARG A 53 -14.36 4.35 5.45
N GLU A 54 -15.67 4.29 5.61
CA GLU A 54 -16.39 4.79 6.77
C GLU A 54 -15.99 4.01 8.03
N ALA A 55 -15.90 2.69 7.94
CA ALA A 55 -15.44 1.85 9.06
C ALA A 55 -13.99 2.15 9.43
N LEU A 56 -13.11 2.34 8.44
CA LEU A 56 -11.72 2.73 8.67
C LEU A 56 -11.58 4.12 9.30
N VAL A 57 -12.39 5.09 8.86
CA VAL A 57 -12.40 6.44 9.44
C VAL A 57 -12.86 6.41 10.90
N ALA A 58 -13.90 5.63 11.21
CA ALA A 58 -14.38 5.46 12.57
C ALA A 58 -13.31 4.83 13.47
N GLN A 59 -12.63 3.79 12.99
CA GLN A 59 -11.54 3.15 13.71
C GLN A 59 -10.33 4.09 13.88
N ALA A 60 -9.97 4.85 12.85
CA ALA A 60 -8.90 5.85 12.92
C ALA A 60 -9.19 6.90 13.98
N ARG A 61 -10.42 7.43 14.03
CA ARG A 61 -10.84 8.41 15.03
C ARG A 61 -10.70 7.86 16.45
N ARG A 62 -11.08 6.59 16.65
CA ARG A 62 -10.90 5.91 17.94
C ARG A 62 -9.43 5.83 18.34
N VAL A 63 -8.57 5.40 17.41
CA VAL A 63 -7.11 5.32 17.66
C VAL A 63 -6.50 6.70 17.94
N GLU A 64 -6.90 7.75 17.21
CA GLU A 64 -6.47 9.13 17.47
C GLU A 64 -6.73 9.55 18.92
N GLN A 65 -7.95 9.31 19.40
CA GLN A 65 -8.39 9.69 20.73
C GLN A 65 -7.70 8.85 21.80
N GLU A 66 -7.69 7.52 21.63
CA GLU A 66 -7.12 6.58 22.61
C GLU A 66 -5.60 6.74 22.74
N ARG A 67 -4.90 7.11 21.65
CA ARG A 67 -3.44 7.24 21.63
C ARG A 67 -2.94 8.67 21.70
N GLY A 68 -3.83 9.67 21.71
CA GLY A 68 -3.46 11.08 21.73
C GLY A 68 -2.56 11.46 20.54
N LEU A 69 -2.89 10.97 19.33
CA LEU A 69 -2.02 11.17 18.17
C LEU A 69 -1.88 12.67 17.86
N PRO A 70 -0.66 13.17 17.56
CA PRO A 70 -0.44 14.59 17.26
C PRO A 70 -0.94 15.00 15.87
N PHE A 71 -1.73 14.17 15.21
CA PHE A 71 -2.27 14.39 13.87
C PHE A 71 -3.64 13.72 13.71
N ARG A 72 -4.41 14.19 12.72
CA ARG A 72 -5.76 13.70 12.42
C ARG A 72 -5.72 12.50 11.48
N LEU A 73 -5.49 11.29 12.01
CA LEU A 73 -5.43 10.05 11.22
C LEU A 73 -6.72 9.79 10.41
N SER A 74 -7.87 10.14 10.95
CA SER A 74 -9.21 9.93 10.40
C SER A 74 -9.41 10.80 9.18
N SER A 75 -8.93 12.04 9.21
CA SER A 75 -8.87 12.91 8.04
C SER A 75 -7.96 12.35 6.95
N LEU A 76 -6.78 11.81 7.33
CA LEU A 76 -5.87 11.19 6.37
C LEU A 76 -6.51 9.96 5.70
N VAL A 77 -7.12 9.08 6.48
CA VAL A 77 -7.84 7.91 5.97
C VAL A 77 -9.00 8.34 5.07
N ALA A 78 -9.84 9.27 5.52
CA ALA A 78 -11.00 9.73 4.77
C ALA A 78 -10.62 10.23 3.36
N GLN A 79 -9.54 10.99 3.27
CA GLN A 79 -9.14 11.65 2.02
C GLN A 79 -8.23 10.78 1.15
N ARG A 80 -7.39 9.92 1.75
CA ARG A 80 -6.24 9.31 1.05
C ARG A 80 -6.28 7.80 0.96
N TYR A 81 -7.30 7.16 1.55
CA TYR A 81 -7.56 5.74 1.35
C TYR A 81 -8.09 5.47 -0.06
N ARG A 82 -7.58 4.43 -0.71
CA ARG A 82 -8.10 3.88 -1.97
C ARG A 82 -8.12 2.35 -1.89
N PRO A 83 -9.29 1.70 -2.03
CA PRO A 83 -9.34 0.25 -2.19
C PRO A 83 -8.85 -0.11 -3.61
N LEU A 84 -7.91 -1.04 -3.72
CA LEU A 84 -7.39 -1.52 -5.01
C LEU A 84 -8.14 -2.79 -5.43
N THR A 85 -9.45 -2.65 -5.69
CA THR A 85 -10.36 -3.78 -5.98
C THR A 85 -10.14 -4.42 -7.34
N ARG A 86 -9.54 -3.70 -8.29
CA ARG A 86 -9.22 -4.20 -9.62
C ARG A 86 -7.72 -4.40 -9.76
N ARG A 87 -7.33 -5.57 -10.24
CA ARG A 87 -5.94 -5.86 -10.59
C ARG A 87 -5.47 -4.92 -11.70
N LEU A 88 -4.27 -4.37 -11.53
CA LEU A 88 -3.61 -3.61 -12.59
C LEU A 88 -3.37 -4.54 -13.80
N GLY A 89 -3.72 -4.08 -14.99
CA GLY A 89 -3.45 -4.81 -16.23
C GLY A 89 -1.96 -4.85 -16.59
N ARG A 90 -1.21 -3.84 -16.14
CA ARG A 90 0.23 -3.64 -16.34
C ARG A 90 1.07 -4.15 -15.16
N GLY A 91 2.39 -4.17 -15.35
CA GLY A 91 3.37 -4.71 -14.40
C GLY A 91 3.47 -6.24 -14.48
N ARG A 92 4.66 -6.79 -14.31
CA ARG A 92 4.86 -8.24 -14.13
C ARG A 92 4.79 -8.57 -12.64
N VAL A 93 4.40 -9.80 -12.29
CA VAL A 93 4.56 -10.27 -10.90
C VAL A 93 6.04 -10.48 -10.65
N LEU A 94 6.56 -9.90 -9.58
CA LEU A 94 7.95 -10.07 -9.15
C LEU A 94 8.07 -11.40 -8.40
N THR A 95 9.09 -12.17 -8.74
CA THR A 95 9.45 -13.44 -8.11
C THR A 95 10.95 -13.48 -7.97
N ASP A 96 11.47 -14.21 -6.99
CA ASP A 96 12.91 -14.30 -6.74
C ASP A 96 13.68 -14.79 -7.97
N ALA A 97 13.14 -15.78 -8.68
CA ALA A 97 13.71 -16.31 -9.93
C ALA A 97 13.71 -15.31 -11.10
N GLY A 98 12.85 -14.28 -11.06
CA GLY A 98 12.74 -13.24 -12.09
C GLY A 98 13.67 -12.04 -11.90
N LEU A 99 14.38 -12.01 -10.77
CA LEU A 99 15.48 -11.09 -10.49
C LEU A 99 16.76 -11.86 -10.82
N GLY A 100 17.31 -11.69 -12.02
CA GLY A 100 18.64 -12.21 -12.32
C GLY A 100 19.66 -11.72 -11.30
N HIS A 101 20.79 -12.41 -11.18
CA HIS A 101 21.86 -12.14 -10.19
C HIS A 101 22.32 -10.68 -10.13
N GLU A 102 22.13 -9.91 -11.21
CA GLU A 102 22.48 -8.49 -11.37
C GLU A 102 21.50 -7.49 -10.73
N GLY A 103 20.38 -7.94 -10.15
CA GLY A 103 19.33 -7.07 -9.59
C GLY A 103 19.39 -6.85 -8.08
N LEU A 104 20.34 -7.48 -7.40
CA LEU A 104 20.62 -7.23 -5.99
C LEU A 104 21.72 -6.18 -5.94
N TYR A 105 21.41 -5.05 -5.30
CA TYR A 105 22.27 -3.91 -5.00
C TYR A 105 23.77 -4.20 -5.06
N ASP A 106 24.52 -3.39 -5.82
CA ASP A 106 25.93 -3.19 -5.55
C ASP A 106 26.01 -2.53 -4.17
N ASP A 107 26.51 -3.28 -3.18
CA ASP A 107 26.86 -2.76 -1.87
C ASP A 107 28.04 -1.78 -2.05
N GLU A 108 27.78 -0.46 -2.06
CA GLU A 108 28.79 0.56 -1.75
C GLU A 108 28.82 0.86 -0.24
#